data_AF-A0A8T4WEI9-F1
#
_entry.id   AF-A0A8T4WEI9-F1
#
_cell.length_a   1.000
_cell.length_b   1.000
_cell.length_c   1.000
_cell.angle_alpha   90.00
_cell.angle_beta   90.00
_cell.angle_gamma   90.00
#
_symmetry.space_group_name_H-M   'P 1'
#
loop_
_entity.id
_entity.type
_entity.pdbx_description
1 polymer ?
#
loop_
_entity_poly.entity_id
_entity_poly.type
_entity_poly.pdbx_seq_one_letter_code
_entity_poly.pdbx_strand_id
1 'polypeptide(L)'
;MSASEDGWALVIDAFEDWIDYESSEFAPWTTYFSIKELRTLTHSERLGWMHTMRDEVIPGRIDSARQARIALEDFMAQLSEEESVKIVQSMIDLSLRLEESMLQMSDAFTHMMEDYEEEGLDAVQLHLEKLAEIEEDIRHHMSLYSEGFSKLRERGREIPEEMR
;
A
#
# COMPACT_ATOMS: atom_id res chain seq x y z
N MET A 1 26.93 -6.01 14.25
CA MET A 1 26.09 -6.37 13.10
C MET A 1 26.81 -5.93 11.85
N SER A 2 26.68 -6.67 10.76
CA SER A 2 27.24 -6.25 9.46
C SER A 2 26.35 -5.18 8.84
N ALA A 3 26.90 -4.31 7.97
CA ALA A 3 26.10 -3.28 7.30
C ALA A 3 24.85 -3.86 6.63
N SER A 4 24.99 -5.04 6.03
CA SER A 4 23.91 -5.78 5.38
C SER A 4 22.86 -6.33 6.35
N GLU A 5 23.20 -6.59 7.61
CA GLU A 5 22.21 -6.94 8.64
C GLU A 5 21.44 -5.69 9.09
N ASP A 6 22.14 -4.57 9.28
CA ASP A 6 21.52 -3.29 9.64
C ASP A 6 20.56 -2.81 8.54
N GLY A 7 20.97 -2.91 7.27
CA GLY A 7 20.11 -2.58 6.12
C GLY A 7 18.90 -3.49 5.99
N TRP A 8 19.02 -4.77 6.36
CA TRP A 8 17.88 -5.68 6.36
C TRP A 8 16.88 -5.36 7.47
N ALA A 9 17.35 -4.99 8.67
CA ALA A 9 16.47 -4.57 9.75
C ALA A 9 15.60 -3.36 9.35
N LEU A 10 16.21 -2.37 8.68
CA LEU A 10 15.47 -1.20 8.15
C LEU A 10 14.39 -1.57 7.13
N VAL A 11 14.61 -2.62 6.32
CA VAL A 11 13.58 -3.14 5.42
C VAL A 11 12.42 -3.71 6.23
N ILE A 12 12.70 -4.52 7.25
CA ILE A 12 11.64 -5.11 8.08
C ILE A 12 10.85 -4.00 8.79
N ASP A 13 11.54 -3.05 9.44
CA ASP A 13 10.91 -1.89 10.11
C ASP A 13 9.94 -1.16 9.17
N ALA A 14 10.41 -0.82 7.95
CA ALA A 14 9.59 -0.08 6.99
C ALA A 14 8.36 -0.87 6.51
N PHE A 15 8.44 -2.19 6.43
CA PHE A 15 7.30 -3.03 6.08
C PHE A 15 6.32 -3.22 7.24
N GLU A 16 6.81 -3.31 8.48
CA GLU A 16 5.97 -3.35 9.67
C GLU A 16 5.19 -2.04 9.82
N ASP A 17 5.86 -0.90 9.72
CA ASP A 17 5.23 0.42 9.73
C ASP A 17 4.15 0.54 8.63
N TRP A 18 4.43 0.03 7.43
CA TRP A 18 3.45 0.05 6.34
C TRP A 18 2.25 -0.87 6.62
N ILE A 19 2.46 -2.09 7.11
CA ILE A 19 1.36 -3.00 7.49
C ILE A 19 0.50 -2.40 8.60
N ASP A 20 1.13 -1.75 9.58
CA ASP A 20 0.45 -1.06 10.65
C ASP A 20 -0.39 0.10 10.11
N TYR A 21 0.14 0.90 9.19
CA TYR A 21 -0.61 1.96 8.52
C TYR A 21 -1.81 1.40 7.72
N GLU A 22 -1.61 0.34 6.93
CA GLU A 22 -2.68 -0.28 6.14
C GLU A 22 -3.80 -0.80 7.05
N SER A 23 -3.47 -1.36 8.20
CA SER A 23 -4.46 -1.92 9.13
C SER A 23 -5.17 -0.88 9.99
N SER A 24 -4.49 0.19 10.40
CA SER A 24 -5.02 1.18 11.36
C SER A 24 -5.60 2.42 10.69
N GLU A 25 -4.95 2.93 9.65
CA GLU A 25 -5.32 4.20 9.01
C GLU A 25 -6.12 3.99 7.72
N PHE A 26 -5.89 2.92 6.96
CA PHE A 26 -6.59 2.68 5.68
C PHE A 26 -7.76 1.68 5.79
N ALA A 27 -7.53 0.48 6.31
CA ALA A 27 -8.52 -0.61 6.32
C ALA A 27 -9.91 -0.21 6.87
N PRO A 28 -10.03 0.62 7.93
CA PRO A 28 -11.35 1.03 8.43
C PRO A 28 -12.24 1.70 7.36
N TRP A 29 -11.63 2.42 6.41
CA TRP A 29 -12.35 3.17 5.38
C TRP A 29 -12.84 2.30 4.21
N THR A 30 -12.23 1.14 3.99
CA THR A 30 -12.58 0.24 2.88
C THR A 30 -14.03 -0.27 2.96
N THR A 31 -14.63 -0.27 4.16
CA THR A 31 -16.05 -0.59 4.36
C THR A 31 -16.97 0.27 3.48
N TYR A 32 -16.58 1.52 3.22
CA TYR A 32 -17.37 2.46 2.41
C TYR A 32 -17.22 2.25 0.90
N PHE A 33 -16.44 1.25 0.44
CA PHE A 33 -16.35 0.86 -0.98
C PHE A 33 -17.61 0.09 -1.43
N SER A 34 -18.70 0.23 -0.69
CA SER A 34 -20.01 -0.34 -0.96
C SER A 34 -21.07 0.74 -0.90
N ILE A 35 -21.91 0.82 -1.94
CA ILE A 35 -23.02 1.78 -1.98
C ILE A 35 -23.95 1.63 -0.77
N LYS A 36 -24.09 0.41 -0.25
CA LYS A 36 -24.93 0.10 0.90
C LYS A 36 -24.43 0.82 2.14
N GLU A 37 -23.12 0.73 2.40
CA GLU A 37 -22.50 1.35 3.57
C GLU A 37 -22.36 2.86 3.36
N LEU A 38 -22.02 3.32 2.15
CA LEU A 38 -21.94 4.75 1.82
C LEU A 38 -23.29 5.47 2.00
N ARG A 39 -24.42 4.79 1.74
CA ARG A 39 -25.77 5.33 1.96
C ARG A 39 -26.08 5.62 3.43
N THR A 40 -25.38 4.99 4.36
CA THR A 40 -25.57 5.22 5.80
C THR A 40 -25.05 6.58 6.26
N LEU A 41 -24.11 7.16 5.51
CA LEU A 41 -23.51 8.46 5.78
C LEU A 41 -24.41 9.60 5.31
N THR A 42 -24.34 10.76 5.96
CA THR A 42 -24.89 12.02 5.47
C THR A 42 -24.08 12.56 4.29
N HIS A 43 -24.61 13.54 3.56
CA HIS A 43 -23.87 14.18 2.46
C HIS A 43 -22.50 14.73 2.88
N SER A 44 -22.43 15.45 4.01
CA SER A 44 -21.18 16.00 4.52
C SER A 44 -20.18 14.92 4.95
N GLU A 45 -20.67 13.80 5.49
CA GLU A 45 -19.81 12.67 5.88
C GLU A 45 -19.25 11.93 4.65
N ARG A 46 -20.03 11.81 3.56
CA ARG A 46 -19.53 11.22 2.30
C ARG A 46 -18.43 12.07 1.67
N LEU A 47 -18.67 13.37 1.53
CA LEU A 47 -17.65 14.28 1.01
C LEU A 47 -16.43 14.31 1.92
N GLY A 48 -16.63 14.36 3.24
CA GLY A 48 -15.55 14.30 4.22
C GLY A 48 -14.70 13.03 4.06
N TRP A 49 -15.35 11.87 3.93
CA TRP A 49 -14.66 10.61 3.67
C TRP A 49 -13.87 10.65 2.36
N MET A 50 -14.46 11.10 1.24
CA MET A 50 -13.74 11.14 -0.04
C MET A 50 -12.54 12.10 0.00
N HIS A 51 -12.70 13.25 0.66
CA HIS A 51 -11.60 14.19 0.90
C HIS A 51 -10.49 13.57 1.74
N THR A 52 -10.82 12.97 2.90
CA THR A 52 -9.84 12.28 3.76
C THR A 52 -9.11 11.18 3.01
N MET A 53 -9.82 10.39 2.20
CA MET A 53 -9.21 9.35 1.37
C MET A 53 -8.20 9.93 0.38
N ARG A 54 -8.59 10.96 -0.37
CA ARG A 54 -7.76 11.58 -1.42
C ARG A 54 -6.58 12.38 -0.85
N ASP A 55 -6.83 13.18 0.18
CA ASP A 55 -5.92 14.22 0.66
C ASP A 55 -4.98 13.73 1.77
N GLU A 56 -5.36 12.66 2.49
CA GLU A 56 -4.62 12.19 3.67
C GLU A 56 -4.28 10.69 3.57
N VAL A 57 -5.28 9.82 3.48
CA VAL A 57 -5.10 8.37 3.66
C VAL A 57 -4.29 7.76 2.51
N ILE A 58 -4.71 7.96 1.25
CA ILE A 58 -4.01 7.41 0.07
C ILE A 58 -2.59 7.99 -0.06
N PRO A 59 -2.36 9.31 0.08
CA PRO A 59 -1.01 9.85 0.15
C PRO A 59 -0.12 9.18 1.20
N GLY A 60 -0.63 8.94 2.42
CA GLY A 60 0.13 8.23 3.45
C GLY A 60 0.41 6.75 3.10
N ARG A 61 -0.49 6.07 2.38
CA ARG A 61 -0.21 4.72 1.83
C ARG A 61 0.95 4.76 0.84
N ILE A 62 0.92 5.72 -0.08
CA ILE A 62 1.98 5.91 -1.09
C ILE A 62 3.31 6.21 -0.41
N ASP A 63 3.32 7.08 0.59
CA ASP A 63 4.53 7.41 1.32
C ASP A 63 5.09 6.20 2.08
N SER A 64 4.24 5.39 2.72
CA SER A 64 4.64 4.15 3.40
C SER A 64 5.24 3.13 2.43
N ALA A 65 4.57 2.88 1.30
CA ALA A 65 5.08 2.01 0.24
C ALA A 65 6.42 2.50 -0.32
N ARG A 66 6.57 3.83 -0.47
CA ARG A 66 7.82 4.45 -0.92
C ARG A 66 8.95 4.32 0.08
N GLN A 67 8.68 4.43 1.39
CA GLN A 67 9.71 4.19 2.41
C GLN A 67 10.19 2.74 2.38
N ALA A 68 9.28 1.77 2.26
CA ALA A 68 9.63 0.36 2.08
C ALA A 68 10.51 0.14 0.84
N ARG A 69 10.18 0.81 -0.28
CA ARG A 69 11.00 0.77 -1.50
C ARG A 69 12.39 1.35 -1.30
N ILE A 70 12.50 2.52 -0.66
CA ILE A 70 13.79 3.16 -0.37
C ILE A 70 14.65 2.25 0.50
N ALA A 71 14.07 1.63 1.54
CA ALA A 71 14.78 0.67 2.38
C ALA A 71 15.29 -0.53 1.57
N LEU A 72 14.50 -1.05 0.62
CA LEU A 72 14.92 -2.11 -0.30
C LEU A 72 16.06 -1.66 -1.23
N GLU A 73 15.99 -0.45 -1.78
CA GLU A 73 17.05 0.13 -2.64
C GLU A 73 18.37 0.27 -1.87
N ASP A 74 18.32 0.79 -0.64
CA ASP A 74 19.47 0.94 0.25
C ASP A 74 20.06 -0.41 0.66
N PHE A 75 19.20 -1.38 0.97
CA PHE A 75 19.62 -2.75 1.28
C PHE A 75 20.27 -3.42 0.07
N MET A 76 19.70 -3.25 -1.14
CA MET A 76 20.24 -3.81 -2.37
C MET A 76 21.66 -3.35 -2.65
N ALA A 77 21.97 -2.08 -2.39
CA ALA A 77 23.31 -1.51 -2.56
C ALA A 77 24.39 -2.19 -1.68
N GLN A 78 23.98 -2.90 -0.63
CA GLN A 78 24.85 -3.60 0.31
C GLN A 78 24.99 -5.10 0.00
N LEU A 79 24.24 -5.61 -0.97
CA LEU A 79 24.27 -7.02 -1.38
C LEU A 79 25.39 -7.28 -2.40
N SER A 80 26.14 -8.37 -2.18
CA SER A 80 27.14 -8.87 -3.13
C SER A 80 26.68 -10.14 -3.87
N GLU A 81 25.62 -10.79 -3.40
CA GLU A 81 25.10 -12.03 -3.99
C GLU A 81 24.08 -11.70 -5.08
N GLU A 82 24.38 -12.08 -6.32
CA GLU A 82 23.55 -11.78 -7.51
C GLU A 82 22.09 -12.25 -7.37
N GLU A 83 21.88 -13.39 -6.72
CA GLU A 83 20.55 -13.96 -6.55
C GLU A 83 19.70 -13.16 -5.54
N SER A 84 20.31 -12.76 -4.43
CA SER A 84 19.66 -11.87 -3.45
C SER A 84 19.33 -10.52 -4.08
N VAL A 85 20.21 -9.97 -4.92
CA VAL A 85 19.96 -8.73 -5.67
C VAL A 85 18.73 -8.87 -6.58
N LYS A 86 18.59 -9.98 -7.31
CA LYS A 86 17.42 -10.21 -8.18
C LYS A 86 16.10 -10.28 -7.39
N ILE A 87 16.13 -10.90 -6.21
CA ILE A 87 14.95 -10.99 -5.35
C ILE A 87 14.55 -9.59 -4.88
N VAL A 88 15.51 -8.80 -4.35
CA VAL A 88 15.25 -7.44 -3.88
C VAL A 88 14.80 -6.53 -5.03
N GLN A 89 15.41 -6.62 -6.21
CA GLN A 89 14.95 -5.88 -7.39
C GLN A 89 13.50 -6.21 -7.73
N SER A 90 13.10 -7.48 -7.67
CA SER A 90 11.71 -7.88 -7.93
C SER A 90 10.74 -7.29 -6.89
N MET A 91 11.18 -7.14 -5.65
CA MET A 91 10.41 -6.48 -4.59
C MET A 91 10.30 -4.97 -4.83
N ILE A 92 11.37 -4.32 -5.29
CA ILE A 92 11.35 -2.89 -5.68
C ILE A 92 10.38 -2.66 -6.85
N ASP A 93 10.43 -3.53 -7.87
CA ASP A 93 9.52 -3.45 -9.03
C ASP A 93 8.05 -3.63 -8.59
N LEU A 94 7.81 -4.46 -7.58
CA LEU A 94 6.50 -4.64 -6.96
C LEU A 94 6.03 -3.37 -6.23
N SER A 95 6.93 -2.67 -5.51
CA SER A 95 6.61 -1.39 -4.87
C SER A 95 6.20 -0.33 -5.88
N LEU A 96 6.87 -0.26 -7.02
CA LEU A 96 6.53 0.68 -8.10
C LEU A 96 5.13 0.43 -8.67
N ARG A 97 4.75 -0.84 -8.86
CA ARG A 97 3.38 -1.20 -9.29
C ARG A 97 2.34 -0.82 -8.24
N LEU A 98 2.64 -1.05 -6.97
CA LEU A 98 1.75 -0.68 -5.87
C LEU A 98 1.53 0.83 -5.78
N GLU A 99 2.60 1.63 -5.91
CA GLU A 99 2.51 3.08 -5.98
C GLU A 99 1.62 3.54 -7.16
N GLU A 100 1.75 2.90 -8.34
CA GLU A 100 0.89 3.19 -9.50
C GLU A 100 -0.58 2.88 -9.20
N SER A 101 -0.89 1.69 -8.65
CA SER A 101 -2.26 1.32 -8.29
C SER A 101 -2.86 2.27 -7.24
N MET A 102 -2.06 2.73 -6.26
CA MET A 102 -2.50 3.71 -5.27
C MET A 102 -2.76 5.10 -5.88
N LEU A 103 -1.96 5.53 -6.86
CA LEU A 103 -2.23 6.76 -7.60
C LEU A 103 -3.53 6.66 -8.40
N GLN A 104 -3.77 5.53 -9.07
CA GLN A 104 -5.03 5.26 -9.76
C GLN A 104 -6.23 5.27 -8.80
N MET A 105 -6.05 4.83 -7.55
CA MET A 105 -7.07 4.93 -6.51
C MET A 105 -7.37 6.40 -6.18
N SER A 106 -6.35 7.25 -6.04
CA SER A 106 -6.52 8.69 -5.79
C SER A 106 -7.28 9.38 -6.93
N ASP A 107 -6.95 9.04 -8.18
CA ASP A 107 -7.66 9.55 -9.36
C ASP A 107 -9.11 9.09 -9.38
N ALA A 108 -9.38 7.84 -8.99
CA ALA A 108 -10.75 7.32 -8.88
C ALA A 108 -11.57 8.06 -7.82
N PHE A 109 -10.98 8.37 -6.66
CA PHE A 109 -11.63 9.21 -5.65
C PHE A 109 -11.91 10.62 -6.15
N THR A 110 -10.98 11.22 -6.90
CA THR A 110 -11.15 12.57 -7.46
C THR A 110 -12.35 12.61 -8.41
N HIS A 111 -12.43 11.70 -9.37
CA HIS A 111 -13.57 11.65 -10.29
C HIS A 111 -14.88 11.28 -9.57
N MET A 112 -14.83 10.39 -8.58
CA MET A 112 -16.01 10.03 -7.79
C MET A 112 -16.58 11.23 -7.03
N MET A 113 -15.73 12.13 -6.53
CA MET A 113 -16.17 13.36 -5.88
C MET A 113 -16.87 14.30 -6.84
N GLU A 114 -16.27 14.54 -8.01
CA GLU A 114 -16.84 15.39 -9.07
C GLU A 114 -18.23 14.89 -9.47
N ASP A 115 -18.35 13.60 -9.81
CA ASP A 115 -19.62 12.98 -10.20
C ASP A 115 -20.65 12.97 -9.05
N TYR A 116 -20.19 12.78 -7.80
CA TYR A 116 -21.07 12.81 -6.63
C TYR A 116 -21.66 14.21 -6.39
N GLU A 117 -20.87 15.27 -6.58
CA GLU A 117 -21.33 16.65 -6.40
C GLU A 117 -22.33 17.06 -7.49
N GLU A 118 -22.18 16.55 -8.71
CA GLU A 118 -23.06 16.88 -9.85
C GLU A 118 -24.35 16.04 -9.87
N GLU A 119 -24.23 14.72 -9.71
CA GLU A 119 -25.31 13.75 -9.96
C GLU A 119 -25.75 13.00 -8.70
N GLY A 120 -25.05 13.18 -7.57
CA GLY A 120 -25.38 12.55 -6.31
C GLY A 120 -24.99 11.07 -6.24
N LEU A 121 -25.65 10.33 -5.36
CA LEU A 121 -25.26 8.95 -5.03
C LEU A 121 -25.42 7.94 -6.17
N ASP A 122 -26.22 8.21 -7.20
CA ASP A 122 -26.45 7.23 -8.26
C ASP A 122 -25.26 7.15 -9.23
N ALA A 123 -24.45 8.21 -9.32
CA ALA A 123 -23.27 8.27 -10.18
C ALA A 123 -22.02 7.58 -9.59
N VAL A 124 -21.98 7.32 -8.28
CA VAL A 124 -20.76 6.80 -7.63
C VAL A 124 -20.60 5.29 -7.72
N GLN A 125 -21.64 4.55 -8.13
CA GLN A 125 -21.64 3.08 -8.12
C GLN A 125 -20.46 2.47 -8.89
N LEU A 126 -20.21 2.95 -10.11
CA LEU A 126 -19.12 2.45 -10.96
C LEU A 126 -17.73 2.80 -10.38
N HIS A 127 -17.62 3.93 -9.70
CA HIS A 127 -16.37 4.31 -9.03
C HIS A 127 -16.08 3.41 -7.84
N LEU A 128 -17.08 3.06 -7.04
CA LEU A 128 -16.91 2.14 -5.92
C LEU A 128 -16.47 0.75 -6.40
N GLU A 129 -17.01 0.26 -7.51
CA GLU A 129 -16.57 -1.00 -8.13
C GLU A 129 -15.10 -0.92 -8.57
N LYS A 130 -14.72 0.17 -9.26
CA LYS A 130 -13.32 0.42 -9.65
C LYS A 130 -12.39 0.51 -8.44
N LEU A 131 -12.79 1.19 -7.37
CA LEU A 131 -12.00 1.30 -6.13
C LEU A 131 -11.79 -0.07 -5.49
N ALA A 132 -12.82 -0.93 -5.47
CA ALA A 132 -12.71 -2.28 -4.96
C ALA A 132 -11.79 -3.17 -5.83
N GLU A 133 -11.83 -3.02 -7.15
CA GLU A 133 -10.92 -3.71 -8.08
C GLU A 133 -9.47 -3.29 -7.87
N ILE A 134 -9.21 -1.98 -7.78
CA ILE A 134 -7.86 -1.45 -7.51
C ILE A 134 -7.35 -1.96 -6.16
N GLU A 135 -8.19 -1.95 -5.13
CA GLU A 135 -7.81 -2.45 -3.81
C GLU A 135 -7.51 -3.95 -3.81
N GLU A 136 -8.27 -4.76 -4.55
CA GLU A 136 -7.96 -6.19 -4.69
C GLU A 136 -6.62 -6.42 -5.41
N ASP A 137 -6.32 -5.64 -6.44
CA ASP A 137 -5.02 -5.68 -7.13
C ASP A 137 -3.86 -5.30 -6.19
N ILE A 138 -4.05 -4.26 -5.37
CA ILE A 138 -3.08 -3.85 -4.33
C ILE A 138 -2.86 -5.00 -3.34
N ARG A 139 -3.93 -5.60 -2.79
CA ARG A 139 -3.81 -6.72 -1.84
C ARG A 139 -3.13 -7.93 -2.46
N HIS A 140 -3.44 -8.23 -3.72
CA HIS A 140 -2.78 -9.30 -4.46
C HIS A 140 -1.27 -9.05 -4.55
N HIS A 141 -0.87 -7.85 -5.00
CA HIS A 141 0.53 -7.48 -5.10
C HIS A 141 1.24 -7.47 -3.74
N MET A 142 0.61 -6.91 -2.69
CA MET A 142 1.17 -6.93 -1.34
C MET A 142 1.43 -8.37 -0.85
N SER A 143 0.55 -9.32 -1.18
CA SER A 143 0.73 -10.73 -0.80
C SER A 143 2.01 -11.36 -1.39
N LEU A 144 2.48 -10.87 -2.55
CA LEU A 144 3.67 -11.41 -3.22
C LEU A 144 4.98 -11.08 -2.48
N TYR A 145 4.99 -10.07 -1.60
CA TYR A 145 6.16 -9.81 -0.75
C TYR A 145 6.50 -11.00 0.16
N SER A 146 5.50 -11.77 0.60
CA SER A 146 5.73 -12.97 1.43
C SER A 146 6.66 -13.98 0.75
N GLU A 147 6.59 -14.11 -0.58
CA GLU A 147 7.48 -14.96 -1.37
C GLU A 147 8.90 -14.39 -1.40
N GLY A 148 9.04 -13.07 -1.58
CA GLY A 148 10.33 -12.38 -1.56
C GLY A 148 11.05 -12.53 -0.21
N PHE A 149 10.34 -12.24 0.88
CA PHE A 149 10.83 -12.42 2.25
C PHE A 149 11.23 -13.89 2.53
N SER A 150 10.43 -14.86 2.10
CA SER A 150 10.73 -16.28 2.28
C SER A 150 12.02 -16.68 1.55
N LYS A 151 12.20 -16.24 0.30
CA LYS A 151 13.41 -16.51 -0.49
C LYS A 151 14.67 -15.86 0.10
N LEU A 152 14.55 -14.66 0.68
CA LEU A 152 15.65 -14.00 1.37
C LEU A 152 15.99 -14.71 2.69
N ARG A 153 14.99 -15.19 3.42
CA ARG A 153 15.19 -15.98 4.63
C ARG A 153 15.94 -17.28 4.39
N GLU A 154 15.62 -18.01 3.31
CA GLU A 154 16.35 -19.21 2.89
C GLU A 154 17.84 -18.95 2.61
N ARG A 155 18.21 -17.69 2.35
CA ARG A 155 19.58 -17.21 2.10
C ARG A 155 20.23 -16.58 3.34
N GLY A 156 19.66 -16.79 4.53
CA GLY A 156 20.21 -16.33 5.80
C GLY A 156 19.83 -14.90 6.19
N ARG A 157 18.83 -14.31 5.54
CA ARG A 157 18.22 -13.02 5.96
C ARG A 157 17.07 -13.28 6.92
N GLU A 158 17.41 -13.59 8.17
CA GLU A 158 16.42 -13.81 9.21
C GLU A 158 15.80 -12.49 9.68
N ILE A 159 14.57 -12.56 10.20
CA ILE A 159 13.94 -11.45 10.92
C ILE A 159 14.67 -11.32 12.26
N PRO A 160 15.20 -10.13 12.62
CA PRO A 160 15.92 -9.94 13.88
C PRO A 160 15.09 -10.41 15.09
N GLU A 161 15.73 -11.08 16.06
CA GLU A 161 15.02 -11.59 17.26
C GLU A 161 14.36 -10.50 18.09
N GLU A 162 14.85 -9.26 18.00
CA GLU A 162 14.30 -8.09 18.69
C GLU A 162 12.95 -7.63 18.11
N MET A 163 12.59 -8.10 16.92
CA MET A 163 11.36 -7.78 16.19
C MET A 163 10.33 -8.94 16.21
N ARG A 164 10.54 -9.96 17.05
CA ARG A 164 9.57 -11.05 17.32
C ARG A 164 8.77 -10.81 18.59
#